data_AF-A0A9P6DXL0-F1
#
_entry.id   AF-A0A9P6DXL0-F1
#
_cell.length_a   1.000
_cell.length_b   1.000
_cell.length_c   1.000
_cell.angle_alpha   90.00
_cell.angle_beta   90.00
_cell.angle_gamma   90.00
#
_symmetry.space_group_name_H-M   'P 1'
#
loop_
_entity.id
_entity.type
_entity.pdbx_description
1 polymer ?
#
loop_
_entity_poly.entity_id
_entity_poly.type
_entity_poly.pdbx_seq_one_letter_code
_entity_poly.pdbx_strand_id
1 'polypeptide(L)'
;MAQDTISRLEDNIARKTKALRLEDHASADHLANLKKDKWINLQLNIRVLRDQLITKLRACKFELANLECAHASRAMDQKTKSHVEKAVKQCAPGIEATVHKYNAKWKEMLKERGKNGVRRDAYVPPELVMEGLFNLDVDQDIWENADMVDFEGGEIPLWLANKEVWDGIRVAQEVKSCQEELRQCDVEYSNLHAWFVEEYEAVHNVFKFGNGVSLQYSFLIWKLIIMSTKMMM
;
A
#
# COMPACT_ATOMS: atom_id res chain seq x y z
N MET A 1 -18.39 -45.60 -7.55
CA MET A 1 -17.59 -44.40 -7.89
C MET A 1 -18.46 -43.15 -7.95
N ALA A 2 -19.38 -43.00 -8.91
CA ALA A 2 -20.23 -41.79 -9.03
C ALA A 2 -21.19 -41.57 -7.84
N GLN A 3 -21.81 -42.63 -7.31
CA GLN A 3 -22.73 -42.53 -6.17
C GLN A 3 -22.03 -42.09 -4.89
N ASP A 4 -20.79 -42.55 -4.70
CA ASP A 4 -19.95 -42.25 -3.54
C ASP A 4 -19.48 -40.78 -3.57
N THR A 5 -19.20 -40.26 -4.77
CA THR A 5 -18.88 -38.83 -4.94
C THR A 5 -20.08 -37.92 -4.72
N ILE A 6 -21.30 -38.35 -5.08
CA ILE A 6 -22.53 -37.58 -4.84
C ILE A 6 -22.81 -37.51 -3.33
N SER A 7 -22.77 -38.65 -2.63
CA SER A 7 -22.93 -38.72 -1.17
C SER A 7 -21.92 -37.80 -0.44
N ARG A 8 -20.65 -37.83 -0.86
CA ARG A 8 -19.60 -36.96 -0.29
C ARG A 8 -19.81 -35.47 -0.57
N LEU A 9 -20.48 -35.11 -1.66
CA LEU A 9 -20.83 -33.73 -1.98
C LEU A 9 -22.05 -33.28 -1.15
N GLU A 10 -23.05 -34.14 -0.99
CA GLU A 10 -24.22 -33.89 -0.14
C GLU A 10 -23.82 -33.66 1.32
N ASP A 11 -22.93 -34.50 1.87
CA ASP A 11 -22.36 -34.32 3.22
C ASP A 11 -21.56 -33.03 3.36
N ASN A 12 -20.84 -32.62 2.31
CA ASN A 12 -20.11 -31.36 2.31
C ASN A 12 -21.05 -30.15 2.27
N ILE A 13 -22.12 -30.23 1.49
CA ILE A 13 -23.16 -29.19 1.44
C ILE A 13 -23.81 -29.09 2.81
N ALA A 14 -24.26 -30.20 3.41
CA ALA A 14 -24.88 -30.23 4.73
C ALA A 14 -23.97 -29.63 5.82
N ARG A 15 -22.68 -29.99 5.84
CA ARG A 15 -21.71 -29.42 6.80
C ARG A 15 -21.53 -27.92 6.61
N LYS A 16 -21.45 -27.43 5.37
CA LYS A 16 -21.30 -26.00 5.08
C LYS A 16 -22.57 -25.21 5.38
N THR A 17 -23.75 -25.74 5.07
CA THR A 17 -25.05 -25.13 5.41
C THR A 17 -25.19 -24.98 6.92
N LYS A 18 -24.80 -26.00 7.70
CA LYS A 18 -24.76 -25.97 9.16
C LYS A 18 -23.75 -24.94 9.70
N ALA A 19 -22.54 -24.90 9.14
CA ALA A 19 -21.51 -23.93 9.53
C ALA A 19 -21.97 -22.47 9.28
N LEU A 20 -22.75 -22.25 8.23
CA LEU A 20 -23.32 -20.94 7.88
C LEU A 20 -24.62 -20.61 8.62
N ARG A 21 -25.13 -21.51 9.48
CA ARG A 21 -26.42 -21.37 10.19
C ARG A 21 -27.61 -21.16 9.25
N LEU A 22 -27.56 -21.74 8.05
CA LEU A 22 -28.61 -21.65 7.02
C LEU A 22 -29.61 -22.82 7.11
N GLU A 23 -29.84 -23.35 8.31
CA GLU A 23 -30.75 -24.48 8.52
C GLU A 23 -32.22 -24.09 8.26
N ASP A 24 -32.54 -22.80 8.37
CA ASP A 24 -33.86 -22.24 8.07
C ASP A 24 -34.01 -21.89 6.58
N HIS A 25 -35.10 -22.35 5.96
CA HIS A 25 -35.45 -22.01 4.57
C HIS A 25 -35.51 -20.50 4.32
N ALA A 26 -35.96 -19.71 5.31
CA ALA A 26 -36.02 -18.25 5.21
C ALA A 26 -34.63 -17.61 5.04
N SER A 27 -33.60 -18.13 5.72
CA SER A 27 -32.22 -17.64 5.64
C SER A 27 -31.59 -18.01 4.28
N ALA A 28 -31.90 -19.22 3.77
CA ALA A 28 -31.48 -19.66 2.45
C ALA A 28 -32.13 -18.84 1.33
N ASP A 29 -33.44 -18.56 1.44
CA ASP A 29 -34.19 -17.73 0.49
C ASP A 29 -33.74 -16.26 0.53
N HIS A 30 -33.44 -15.74 1.72
CA HIS A 30 -32.86 -14.40 1.87
C HIS A 30 -31.51 -14.30 1.16
N LEU A 31 -30.61 -15.27 1.35
CA LEU A 31 -29.33 -15.31 0.63
C LEU A 31 -29.53 -15.44 -0.88
N ALA A 32 -30.49 -16.25 -1.33
CA ALA A 32 -30.83 -16.38 -2.74
C ALA A 32 -31.34 -15.06 -3.35
N ASN A 33 -32.06 -14.26 -2.55
CA ASN A 33 -32.53 -12.93 -2.95
C ASN A 33 -31.39 -11.90 -2.95
N LEU A 34 -30.49 -11.90 -1.95
CA LEU A 34 -29.30 -11.05 -1.92
C LEU A 34 -28.38 -11.33 -3.12
N LYS A 35 -28.23 -12.61 -3.50
CA LYS A 35 -27.46 -12.99 -4.69
C LYS A 35 -28.09 -12.47 -5.99
N LYS A 36 -29.39 -12.23 -6.02
CA LYS A 36 -30.10 -11.64 -7.17
C LYS A 36 -30.11 -10.11 -7.13
N ASP A 37 -29.82 -9.51 -5.98
CA ASP A 37 -29.77 -8.06 -5.84
C ASP A 37 -28.61 -7.49 -6.66
N LYS A 38 -28.97 -6.69 -7.66
CA LYS A 38 -28.03 -6.06 -8.59
C LYS A 38 -27.10 -5.09 -7.86
N TRP A 39 -27.59 -4.35 -6.88
CA TRP A 39 -26.82 -3.34 -6.16
C TRP A 39 -25.69 -3.97 -5.36
N ILE A 40 -26.03 -5.00 -4.56
CA ILE A 40 -25.08 -5.75 -3.74
C ILE A 40 -24.02 -6.42 -4.63
N ASN A 41 -24.43 -7.00 -5.75
CA ASN A 41 -23.49 -7.57 -6.70
C ASN A 41 -22.54 -6.54 -7.31
N LEU A 42 -23.00 -5.32 -7.61
CA LEU A 42 -22.14 -4.25 -8.11
C LEU A 42 -21.11 -3.82 -7.05
N GLN A 43 -21.53 -3.67 -5.79
CA GLN A 43 -20.63 -3.38 -4.67
C GLN A 43 -19.56 -4.47 -4.51
N LEU A 44 -19.96 -5.75 -4.49
CA LEU A 44 -19.03 -6.88 -4.40
C LEU A 44 -18.02 -6.89 -5.56
N ASN A 45 -18.49 -6.66 -6.79
CA ASN A 45 -17.61 -6.62 -7.96
C ASN A 45 -16.60 -5.47 -7.89
N ILE A 46 -17.06 -4.28 -7.51
CA ILE A 46 -16.20 -3.10 -7.35
C ILE A 46 -15.11 -3.37 -6.31
N ARG A 47 -15.47 -3.97 -5.16
CA ARG A 47 -14.52 -4.36 -4.12
C ARG A 47 -13.47 -5.35 -4.64
N VAL A 48 -13.90 -6.42 -5.30
CA VAL A 48 -12.97 -7.42 -5.87
C VAL A 48 -12.03 -6.77 -6.89
N LEU A 49 -12.53 -5.88 -7.75
CA LEU A 49 -11.72 -5.18 -8.73
C LEU A 49 -10.71 -4.23 -8.08
N ARG A 50 -11.10 -3.54 -7.00
CA ARG A 50 -10.20 -2.69 -6.21
C ARG A 50 -9.10 -3.52 -5.55
N ASP A 51 -9.44 -4.63 -4.90
CA ASP A 51 -8.47 -5.51 -4.23
C ASP A 51 -7.47 -6.11 -5.25
N GLN A 52 -7.96 -6.49 -6.43
CA GLN A 52 -7.11 -6.92 -7.55
C GLN A 52 -6.18 -5.79 -8.02
N LEU A 53 -6.71 -4.57 -8.13
CA LEU A 53 -5.94 -3.40 -8.56
C LEU A 53 -4.82 -3.08 -7.57
N ILE A 54 -5.12 -3.04 -6.27
CA ILE A 54 -4.13 -2.85 -5.20
C ILE A 54 -3.04 -3.92 -5.27
N THR A 55 -3.44 -5.19 -5.44
CA THR A 55 -2.48 -6.30 -5.55
C THR A 55 -1.55 -6.14 -6.75
N LYS A 56 -2.11 -5.77 -7.91
CA LYS A 56 -1.34 -5.54 -9.14
C LYS A 56 -0.40 -4.35 -9.01
N LEU A 57 -0.85 -3.23 -8.44
CA LEU A 57 -0.03 -2.04 -8.23
C LEU A 57 1.14 -2.32 -7.29
N ARG A 58 0.90 -3.04 -6.18
CA ARG A 58 1.94 -3.47 -5.25
C ARG A 58 2.97 -4.37 -5.93
N ALA A 59 2.51 -5.34 -6.72
CA ALA A 59 3.39 -6.19 -7.52
C ALA A 59 4.22 -5.35 -8.51
N CYS A 60 3.60 -4.40 -9.21
CA CYS A 60 4.29 -3.48 -10.12
C CYS A 60 5.41 -2.69 -9.44
N LYS A 61 5.11 -2.11 -8.27
CA LYS A 61 6.06 -1.31 -7.50
C LYS A 61 7.23 -2.15 -7.01
N PHE A 62 6.96 -3.38 -6.56
CA PHE A 62 7.99 -4.33 -6.16
C PHE A 62 8.90 -4.72 -7.34
N GLU A 63 8.32 -5.04 -8.50
CA GLU A 63 9.10 -5.38 -9.70
C GLU A 63 9.93 -4.19 -10.19
N LEU A 64 9.41 -2.97 -10.11
CA LEU A 64 10.15 -1.76 -10.47
C LEU A 64 11.35 -1.53 -9.52
N ALA A 65 11.15 -1.66 -8.21
CA ALA A 65 12.23 -1.56 -7.23
C ALA A 65 13.29 -2.65 -7.44
N ASN A 66 12.88 -3.87 -7.80
CA ASN A 66 13.81 -4.94 -8.17
C ASN A 66 14.62 -4.59 -9.43
N LEU A 67 13.97 -3.98 -10.43
CA LEU A 67 14.64 -3.51 -11.65
C LEU A 67 15.68 -2.43 -11.33
N GLU A 68 15.33 -1.45 -10.51
CA GLU A 68 16.22 -0.37 -10.08
C GLU A 68 17.45 -0.92 -9.34
N CYS A 69 17.24 -1.80 -8.37
CA CYS A 69 18.32 -2.52 -7.67
C CYS A 69 19.20 -3.33 -8.62
N ALA A 70 18.61 -3.96 -9.64
CA ALA A 70 19.33 -4.72 -10.65
C ALA A 70 20.15 -3.86 -11.62
N HIS A 71 19.69 -2.65 -11.91
CA HIS A 71 20.46 -1.68 -12.69
C HIS A 71 21.61 -1.10 -11.87
N ALA A 72 21.38 -0.81 -10.59
CA ALA A 72 22.42 -0.35 -9.66
C ALA A 72 23.48 -1.44 -9.37
N SER A 73 23.06 -2.71 -9.29
CA SER A 73 23.95 -3.84 -9.06
C SER A 73 24.54 -4.38 -10.36
N ARG A 74 25.88 -4.31 -10.50
CA ARG A 74 26.61 -4.98 -11.59
C ARG A 74 26.53 -6.51 -11.56
N ALA A 75 25.99 -7.10 -10.48
CA ALA A 75 26.06 -8.53 -10.21
C ALA A 75 24.85 -9.36 -10.69
N MET A 76 23.81 -8.75 -11.25
CA MET A 76 22.60 -9.48 -11.66
C MET A 76 22.64 -9.93 -13.13
N ASP A 77 22.32 -11.21 -13.36
CA ASP A 77 22.30 -11.83 -14.69
C ASP A 77 21.34 -11.15 -15.68
N GLN A 78 21.78 -11.02 -16.93
CA GLN A 78 21.02 -10.41 -18.03
C GLN A 78 19.65 -11.08 -18.26
N LYS A 79 19.55 -12.39 -17.97
CA LYS A 79 18.30 -13.15 -18.08
C LYS A 79 17.27 -12.68 -17.06
N THR A 80 17.67 -12.53 -15.79
CA THR A 80 16.79 -12.03 -14.71
C THR A 80 16.34 -10.60 -14.99
N LYS A 81 17.25 -9.74 -15.48
CA LYS A 81 16.90 -8.38 -15.94
C LYS A 81 15.82 -8.40 -17.02
N SER A 82 15.97 -9.23 -18.04
CA SER A 82 14.98 -9.34 -19.12
C SER A 82 13.60 -9.85 -18.67
N HIS A 83 13.54 -10.67 -17.62
CA HIS A 83 12.27 -11.16 -17.05
C HIS A 83 11.55 -10.04 -16.28
N VAL A 84 12.28 -9.28 -15.45
CA VAL A 84 11.72 -8.14 -14.71
C VAL A 84 11.25 -7.05 -15.67
N GLU A 85 12.03 -6.71 -16.71
CA GLU A 85 11.63 -5.73 -17.73
C GLU A 85 10.32 -6.11 -18.43
N LYS A 86 10.13 -7.40 -18.75
CA LYS A 86 8.89 -7.89 -19.38
C LYS A 86 7.72 -7.81 -18.41
N ALA A 87 7.92 -8.16 -17.14
CA ALA A 87 6.89 -8.08 -16.12
C ALA A 87 6.40 -6.63 -15.91
N VAL A 88 7.34 -5.67 -15.82
CA VAL A 88 7.01 -4.23 -15.71
C VAL A 88 6.24 -3.75 -16.95
N LYS A 89 6.68 -4.11 -18.17
CA LYS A 89 5.98 -3.74 -19.42
C LYS A 89 4.56 -4.31 -19.52
N GLN A 90 4.32 -5.50 -18.98
CA GLN A 90 3.00 -6.13 -18.97
C GLN A 90 2.09 -5.62 -17.85
N CYS A 91 2.66 -5.04 -16.81
CA CYS A 91 1.93 -4.56 -15.65
C CYS A 91 1.00 -3.38 -15.98
N ALA A 92 1.50 -2.37 -16.70
CA ALA A 92 0.74 -1.15 -17.05
C ALA A 92 -0.59 -1.43 -17.79
N PRO A 93 -0.64 -2.18 -18.91
CA PRO A 93 -1.90 -2.46 -19.60
C PRO A 93 -2.83 -3.36 -18.76
N GLY A 94 -2.28 -4.23 -17.91
CA GLY A 94 -3.04 -5.07 -17.00
C GLY A 94 -3.74 -4.30 -15.88
N ILE A 95 -3.14 -3.20 -15.42
CA ILE A 95 -3.72 -2.25 -14.46
C ILE A 95 -4.76 -1.40 -15.16
N GLU A 96 -4.43 -0.83 -16.31
CA GLU A 96 -5.34 0.00 -17.12
C GLU A 96 -6.64 -0.75 -17.43
N ALA A 97 -6.55 -2.01 -17.87
CA ALA A 97 -7.72 -2.84 -18.14
C ALA A 97 -8.57 -3.10 -16.88
N THR A 98 -7.95 -3.23 -15.70
CA THR A 98 -8.68 -3.39 -14.44
C THR A 98 -9.36 -2.10 -14.00
N VAL A 99 -8.70 -0.94 -14.16
CA VAL A 99 -9.30 0.39 -13.89
C VAL A 99 -10.51 0.63 -14.79
N HIS A 100 -10.40 0.32 -16.09
CA HIS A 100 -11.54 0.44 -17.01
C HIS A 100 -12.73 -0.45 -16.58
N LYS A 101 -12.47 -1.69 -16.15
CA LYS A 101 -13.52 -2.59 -15.63
C LYS A 101 -14.15 -2.04 -14.35
N TYR A 102 -13.33 -1.49 -13.45
CA TYR A 102 -13.79 -0.84 -12.22
C TYR A 102 -14.70 0.34 -12.56
N ASN A 103 -14.24 1.28 -13.39
CA ASN A 103 -15.00 2.48 -13.76
C ASN A 103 -16.29 2.13 -14.54
N ALA A 104 -16.29 1.05 -15.32
CA ALA A 104 -17.51 0.54 -15.95
C ALA A 104 -18.55 0.07 -14.91
N LYS A 105 -18.12 -0.69 -13.89
CA LYS A 105 -19.01 -1.14 -12.80
C LYS A 105 -19.45 0.00 -11.91
N TRP A 106 -18.58 0.97 -11.64
CA TRP A 106 -18.92 2.20 -10.95
C TRP A 106 -20.00 3.00 -11.71
N LYS A 107 -19.90 3.14 -13.03
CA LYS A 107 -20.95 3.77 -13.87
C LYS A 107 -22.27 3.00 -13.85
N GLU A 108 -22.23 1.67 -13.81
CA GLU A 108 -23.44 0.85 -13.60
C GLU A 108 -24.07 1.12 -12.22
N MET A 109 -23.25 1.20 -11.17
CA MET A 109 -23.70 1.47 -9.79
C MET A 109 -24.33 2.86 -9.66
N LEU A 110 -23.74 3.90 -10.24
CA LEU A 110 -24.33 5.24 -10.28
C LEU A 110 -25.73 5.25 -10.93
N LYS A 111 -25.96 4.44 -11.96
CA LYS A 111 -27.26 4.36 -12.65
C LYS A 111 -28.34 3.65 -11.83
N GLU A 112 -27.93 2.74 -10.94
CA GLU A 112 -28.83 2.01 -10.03
C GLU A 112 -29.17 2.81 -8.77
N ARG A 113 -28.36 3.84 -8.42
CA ARG A 113 -28.64 4.72 -7.29
C ARG A 113 -30.03 5.37 -7.42
N GLY A 114 -30.85 5.27 -6.38
CA GLY A 114 -32.21 5.82 -6.36
C GLY A 114 -33.26 4.99 -7.13
N LYS A 115 -32.89 3.81 -7.65
CA LYS A 115 -33.80 2.84 -8.31
C LYS A 115 -33.84 1.54 -7.51
N ASN A 116 -34.81 0.67 -7.80
CA ASN A 116 -34.89 -0.68 -7.23
C ASN A 116 -34.83 -0.75 -5.69
N GLY A 117 -35.35 0.29 -5.01
CA GLY A 117 -35.31 0.38 -3.54
C GLY A 117 -33.98 0.86 -2.96
N VAL A 118 -32.97 1.15 -3.78
CA VAL A 118 -31.71 1.75 -3.34
C VAL A 118 -31.94 3.21 -2.95
N ARG A 119 -31.48 3.61 -1.76
CA ARG A 119 -31.59 4.98 -1.29
C ARG A 119 -30.82 5.94 -2.20
N ARG A 120 -31.30 7.18 -2.35
CA ARG A 120 -30.61 8.20 -3.18
C ARG A 120 -29.29 8.67 -2.57
N ASP A 121 -29.15 8.54 -1.26
CA ASP A 121 -27.96 8.84 -0.47
C ASP A 121 -27.08 7.61 -0.24
N ALA A 122 -27.34 6.49 -0.92
CA ALA A 122 -26.49 5.32 -0.82
C ALA A 122 -25.06 5.65 -1.28
N TYR A 123 -24.09 5.27 -0.44
CA TYR A 123 -22.68 5.47 -0.71
C TYR A 123 -22.26 4.75 -2.00
N VAL A 124 -21.46 5.43 -2.82
CA VAL A 124 -20.78 4.85 -3.99
C VAL A 124 -19.33 5.27 -3.88
N PRO A 125 -18.38 4.34 -4.06
CA PRO A 125 -16.96 4.67 -4.12
C PRO A 125 -16.66 5.75 -5.18
N PRO A 126 -15.55 6.49 -5.05
CA PRO A 126 -15.09 7.44 -6.06
C PRO A 126 -14.74 6.76 -7.40
N GLU A 127 -14.73 7.53 -8.48
CA GLU A 127 -14.21 7.07 -9.78
C GLU A 127 -12.68 7.05 -9.72
N LEU A 128 -12.05 5.99 -10.21
CA LEU A 128 -10.60 5.89 -10.20
C LEU A 128 -10.01 6.59 -11.42
N VAL A 129 -9.12 7.55 -11.18
CA VAL A 129 -8.30 8.20 -12.20
C VAL A 129 -7.01 7.40 -12.40
N MET A 130 -6.61 7.19 -13.65
CA MET A 130 -5.40 6.41 -13.97
C MET A 130 -4.12 7.21 -13.67
N GLU A 131 -4.19 8.53 -13.81
CA GLU A 131 -3.08 9.44 -13.52
C GLU A 131 -2.69 9.38 -12.05
N GLY A 132 -1.40 9.26 -11.77
CA GLY A 132 -0.86 9.16 -10.41
C GLY A 132 -1.06 7.82 -9.71
N LEU A 133 -1.91 6.91 -10.22
CA LEU A 133 -2.27 5.65 -9.55
C LEU A 133 -1.07 4.73 -9.22
N PHE A 134 0.00 4.80 -10.02
CA PHE A 134 1.22 4.03 -9.80
C PHE A 134 2.05 4.49 -8.60
N ASN A 135 1.84 5.72 -8.12
CA ASN A 135 2.59 6.26 -6.99
C ASN A 135 2.24 5.52 -5.68
N LEU A 136 1.04 4.92 -5.62
CA LEU A 136 0.48 4.30 -4.41
C LEU A 136 0.51 5.29 -3.23
N ASP A 137 0.09 6.52 -3.51
CA ASP A 137 -0.02 7.54 -2.48
C ASP A 137 -1.17 7.19 -1.52
N VAL A 138 -0.99 7.50 -0.24
CA VAL A 138 -1.91 7.13 0.84
C VAL A 138 -3.25 7.85 0.71
N ASP A 139 -3.25 9.02 0.07
CA ASP A 139 -4.41 9.87 -0.14
C ASP A 139 -5.24 9.48 -1.38
N GLN A 140 -4.89 8.42 -2.09
CA GLN A 140 -5.60 8.01 -3.30
C GLN A 140 -6.95 7.34 -3.00
N ASP A 141 -7.95 7.71 -3.78
CA ASP A 141 -9.32 7.16 -3.84
C ASP A 141 -9.39 5.62 -3.87
N ILE A 142 -8.34 4.94 -4.34
CA ILE A 142 -8.25 3.47 -4.33
C ILE A 142 -8.27 2.87 -2.91
N TRP A 143 -7.93 3.65 -1.89
CA TRP A 143 -7.90 3.20 -0.49
C TRP A 143 -9.22 3.37 0.24
N GLU A 144 -10.21 4.04 -0.35
CA GLU A 144 -11.53 4.20 0.26
C GLU A 144 -12.27 2.86 0.34
N ASN A 145 -12.54 2.39 1.57
CA ASN A 145 -13.20 1.11 1.86
C ASN A 145 -14.50 1.27 2.67
N ALA A 146 -15.22 2.36 2.44
CA ALA A 146 -16.49 2.63 3.12
C ALA A 146 -17.66 1.76 2.61
N ASP A 147 -17.45 0.97 1.57
CA ASP A 147 -18.48 0.25 0.83
C ASP A 147 -19.12 -0.94 1.58
N MET A 148 -18.51 -1.41 2.68
CA MET A 148 -19.03 -2.54 3.49
C MET A 148 -18.68 -2.49 4.98
N VAL A 149 -18.32 -1.31 5.52
CA VAL A 149 -18.15 -1.21 6.97
C VAL A 149 -19.53 -1.05 7.56
N ASP A 150 -19.99 -2.11 8.22
CA ASP A 150 -21.12 -2.06 9.15
C ASP A 150 -20.65 -1.21 10.33
N PHE A 151 -20.73 0.12 10.19
CA PHE A 151 -20.48 1.00 11.32
C PHE A 151 -21.52 0.63 12.38
N GLU A 152 -21.07 0.17 13.54
CA GLU A 152 -21.98 -0.18 14.64
C GLU A 152 -22.92 1.01 14.90
N GLY A 153 -24.21 0.84 14.61
CA GLY A 153 -25.22 1.90 14.72
C GLY A 153 -25.63 2.58 13.40
N GLY A 154 -25.05 2.22 12.25
CA GLY A 154 -25.42 2.75 10.94
C GLY A 154 -25.01 4.20 10.69
N GLU A 155 -24.32 4.83 11.63
CA GLU A 155 -23.79 6.19 11.50
C GLU A 155 -22.42 6.16 10.81
N ILE A 156 -22.30 6.87 9.69
CA ILE A 156 -21.04 7.04 8.98
C ILE A 156 -20.13 7.93 9.85
N PRO A 157 -18.92 7.49 10.22
CA PRO A 157 -18.02 8.30 11.02
C PRO A 157 -17.74 9.65 10.38
N LEU A 158 -17.61 10.69 11.20
CA LEU A 158 -17.39 12.05 10.72
C LEU A 158 -16.12 12.20 9.87
N TRP A 159 -15.08 11.42 10.13
CA TRP A 159 -13.86 11.45 9.31
C TRP A 159 -14.07 10.96 7.88
N LEU A 160 -15.16 10.22 7.64
CA LEU A 160 -15.55 9.69 6.33
C LEU A 160 -16.69 10.51 5.70
N ALA A 161 -17.60 11.06 6.51
CA ALA A 161 -18.75 11.84 6.06
C ALA A 161 -18.48 13.34 5.89
N ASN A 162 -17.50 13.89 6.61
CA ASN A 162 -17.21 15.32 6.62
C ASN A 162 -15.79 15.60 6.09
N LYS A 163 -15.72 16.29 4.96
CA LYS A 163 -14.48 16.71 4.32
C LYS A 163 -13.62 17.59 5.22
N GLU A 164 -14.21 18.48 6.01
CA GLU A 164 -13.45 19.37 6.91
C GLU A 164 -12.74 18.57 8.01
N VAL A 165 -13.36 17.49 8.50
CA VAL A 165 -12.75 16.60 9.49
C VAL A 165 -11.59 15.84 8.84
N TRP A 166 -11.76 15.39 7.60
CA TRP A 166 -10.72 14.71 6.85
C TRP A 166 -9.52 15.61 6.55
N ASP A 167 -9.77 16.81 6.02
CA ASP A 167 -8.75 17.84 5.78
C ASP A 167 -8.03 18.21 7.09
N GLY A 168 -8.77 18.33 8.20
CA GLY A 168 -8.22 18.58 9.53
C GLY A 168 -7.31 17.46 10.04
N ILE A 169 -7.67 16.19 9.80
CA ILE A 169 -6.83 15.03 10.17
C ILE A 169 -5.51 15.06 9.39
N ARG A 170 -5.55 15.36 8.08
CA ARG A 170 -4.35 15.47 7.24
C ARG A 170 -3.41 16.54 7.79
N VAL A 171 -3.91 17.75 8.02
CA VAL A 171 -3.12 18.85 8.58
C VAL A 171 -2.54 18.48 9.95
N ALA A 172 -3.32 17.82 10.80
CA ALA A 172 -2.84 17.36 12.10
C ALA A 172 -1.74 16.30 12.01
N GLN A 173 -1.79 15.42 11.01
CA GLN A 173 -0.73 14.44 10.75
C GLN A 173 0.54 15.10 10.22
N GLU A 174 0.41 16.03 9.26
CA GLU A 174 1.54 16.82 8.74
C GLU A 174 2.27 17.56 9.86
N VAL A 175 1.52 18.22 10.76
CA VAL A 175 2.11 18.90 11.92
C VAL A 175 2.91 17.93 12.79
N LYS A 176 2.39 16.72 13.05
CA LYS A 176 3.10 15.70 13.83
C LYS A 176 4.36 15.20 13.12
N SER A 177 4.28 14.96 11.81
CA SER A 177 5.44 14.55 11.00
C SER A 177 6.53 15.62 11.03
N CYS A 178 6.18 16.89 10.81
CA CYS A 178 7.14 17.98 10.89
C CYS A 178 7.77 18.13 12.29
N GLN A 179 7.01 17.89 13.36
CA GLN A 179 7.53 17.90 14.73
C GLN A 179 8.55 16.77 14.95
N GLU A 180 8.26 15.57 14.45
CA GLU A 180 9.18 14.44 14.54
C GLU A 180 10.44 14.68 13.71
N GLU A 181 10.30 15.20 12.48
CA GLU A 181 11.43 15.54 11.61
C GLU A 181 12.35 16.59 12.27
N LEU A 182 11.78 17.63 12.89
CA LEU A 182 12.57 18.62 13.63
C LEU A 182 13.35 17.96 14.78
N ARG A 183 12.68 17.08 15.52
CA ARG A 183 13.30 16.35 16.63
C ARG A 183 14.43 15.44 16.13
N GLN A 184 14.25 14.82 14.97
CA GLN A 184 15.26 13.99 14.31
C GLN A 184 16.45 14.85 13.85
N CYS A 185 16.20 16.03 13.25
CA CYS A 185 17.24 16.98 12.89
C CYS A 185 18.07 17.43 14.10
N ASP A 186 17.46 17.67 15.26
CA ASP A 186 18.18 18.04 16.49
C ASP A 186 19.11 16.91 16.97
N VAL A 187 18.63 15.66 16.90
CA VAL A 187 19.43 14.47 17.25
C VAL A 187 20.60 14.31 16.27
N GLU A 188 20.33 14.42 14.97
CA GLU A 188 21.36 14.30 13.94
C GLU A 188 22.40 15.42 14.03
N TYR A 189 21.96 16.66 14.26
CA TYR A 189 22.83 17.79 14.52
C TYR A 189 23.74 17.54 15.73
N SER A 190 23.17 17.09 16.84
CA SER A 190 23.93 16.79 18.07
C SER A 190 24.95 15.69 17.84
N ASN A 191 24.58 14.64 17.11
CA ASN A 191 25.47 13.54 16.74
C ASN A 191 26.62 14.01 15.84
N LEU A 192 26.32 14.80 14.81
CA LEU A 192 27.33 15.36 13.90
C LEU A 192 28.28 16.31 14.63
N HIS A 193 27.76 17.13 15.54
CA HIS A 193 28.57 18.06 16.33
C HIS A 193 29.51 17.32 17.28
N ALA A 194 28.99 16.36 18.06
CA ALA A 194 29.80 15.54 18.96
C ALA A 194 30.91 14.80 18.19
N TRP A 195 30.55 14.21 17.06
CA TRP A 195 31.52 13.55 16.18
C TRP A 195 32.59 14.54 15.68
N PHE A 196 32.20 15.71 15.18
CA PHE A 196 33.16 16.70 14.69
C PHE A 196 34.14 17.15 15.78
N VAL A 197 33.67 17.34 17.01
CA VAL A 197 34.53 17.71 18.15
C VAL A 197 35.51 16.59 18.47
N GLU A 198 35.04 15.33 18.57
CA GLU A 198 35.91 14.18 18.81
C GLU A 198 36.99 14.05 17.74
N GLU A 199 36.62 14.20 16.47
CA GLU A 199 37.59 14.13 15.37
C GLU A 199 38.56 15.30 15.40
N TYR A 200 38.07 16.52 15.63
CA TYR A 200 38.92 17.69 15.71
C TYR A 200 39.93 17.57 16.86
N GLU A 201 39.52 17.10 18.03
CA GLU A 201 40.40 16.90 19.17
C GLU A 201 41.44 15.81 18.92
N ALA A 202 41.04 14.69 18.30
CA ALA A 202 41.97 13.63 17.91
C ALA A 202 43.06 14.18 16.96
N VAL A 203 42.63 14.91 15.93
CA VAL A 203 43.52 15.58 14.98
C VAL A 203 44.45 16.58 15.67
N HIS A 204 43.90 17.45 16.52
CA HIS A 204 44.64 18.50 17.20
C HIS A 204 45.69 17.96 18.17
N ASN A 205 45.36 16.91 18.92
CA ASN A 205 46.28 16.25 19.83
C ASN A 205 47.45 15.61 19.08
N VAL A 206 47.16 14.96 17.95
CA VAL A 206 48.17 14.39 17.04
C VAL A 206 49.13 15.48 16.52
N PHE A 207 48.61 16.66 16.13
CA PHE A 207 49.45 17.79 15.70
C PHE A 207 50.26 18.43 16.83
N LYS A 208 49.68 18.57 18.03
CA LYS A 208 50.32 19.23 19.17
C LYS A 208 51.44 18.41 19.80
N PHE A 209 51.25 17.09 19.94
CA PHE A 209 52.19 16.21 20.63
C PHE A 209 53.05 15.38 19.69
N GLY A 210 52.77 15.45 18.38
CA GLY A 210 53.45 14.69 17.36
C GLY A 210 54.74 15.34 16.85
N ASN A 211 55.88 14.93 17.40
CA ASN A 211 57.19 15.25 16.82
C ASN A 211 57.58 14.18 15.77
N GLY A 212 57.27 14.40 14.49
CA GLY A 212 57.87 13.62 13.39
C GLY A 212 57.09 13.53 12.08
N VAL A 213 57.82 13.42 10.96
CA VAL A 213 57.35 13.25 9.58
C VAL A 213 56.41 12.02 9.38
N SER A 214 56.41 11.08 10.33
CA SER A 214 55.54 9.89 10.35
C SER A 214 54.04 10.22 10.53
N LEU A 215 53.71 11.36 11.12
CA LEU A 215 52.34 11.76 11.45
C LEU A 215 51.49 12.17 10.24
N GLN A 216 52.11 12.58 9.13
CA GLN A 216 51.37 12.91 7.92
C GLN A 216 50.78 11.65 7.25
N TYR A 217 51.48 10.52 7.33
CA TYR A 217 51.05 9.26 6.71
C TYR A 217 49.90 8.59 7.48
N SER A 218 49.96 8.58 8.83
CA SER A 218 48.87 8.05 9.65
C SER A 218 47.59 8.87 9.52
N PHE A 219 47.71 10.20 9.39
CA PHE A 219 46.59 11.10 9.17
C PHE A 219 45.88 10.86 7.83
N LEU A 220 46.64 10.64 6.75
CA LEU A 220 46.09 10.35 5.42
C LEU A 220 45.38 8.99 5.38
N ILE A 221 45.94 7.97 6.04
CA ILE A 221 45.33 6.63 6.14
C ILE A 221 44.03 6.69 6.93
N TRP A 222 44.02 7.40 8.06
CA TRP A 222 42.82 7.59 8.88
C TRP A 222 41.72 8.35 8.13
N LYS A 223 42.08 9.41 7.39
CA LYS A 223 41.17 10.16 6.53
C LYS A 223 40.54 9.26 5.44
N LEU A 224 41.32 8.37 4.85
CA LEU A 224 40.85 7.39 3.85
C LEU A 224 39.90 6.34 4.45
N ILE A 225 40.17 5.86 5.66
CA ILE A 225 39.32 4.88 6.35
C ILE A 225 37.99 5.50 6.76
N ILE A 226 37.99 6.71 7.35
CA ILE A 226 36.76 7.39 7.76
C ILE A 226 35.87 7.72 6.55
N MET A 227 36.45 8.27 5.48
CA MET A 227 35.67 8.60 4.28
C MET A 227 35.10 7.36 3.59
N SER A 228 35.78 6.19 3.66
CA SER A 228 35.29 4.96 3.04
C SER A 228 34.22 4.23 3.86
N THR A 229 34.29 4.31 5.19
CA THR A 229 33.39 3.53 6.06
C THR A 229 32.05 4.23 6.32
N LYS A 230 32.00 5.57 6.23
CA LYS A 230 30.80 6.37 6.55
C LYS A 230 30.06 6.96 5.36
N MET A 231 30.59 6.87 4.13
CA MET A 231 29.85 7.20 2.90
C MET A 231 28.93 6.04 2.45
N MET A 232 28.84 4.97 3.24
CA MET A 232 28.03 3.76 3.00
C MET A 232 26.89 3.56 4.03
N MET A 233 26.74 4.47 4.99
CA MET A 233 25.55 4.58 5.86
C MET A 233 24.72 5.79 5.41
#